data_AF-A0AA39P804-F1
#
_entry.id   AF-A0AA39P804-F1
#
_cell.length_a   1.000
_cell.length_b   1.000
_cell.length_c   1.000
_cell.angle_alpha   90.00
_cell.angle_beta   90.00
_cell.angle_gamma   90.00
#
_symmetry.space_group_name_H-M   'P 1'
#
loop_
_entity.id
_entity.type
_entity.pdbx_description
1 polymer ?
#
loop_
_entity_poly.entity_id
_entity_poly.type
_entity_poly.pdbx_seq_one_letter_code
_entity_poly.pdbx_strand_id
1 'polypeptide(L)'
;MWWDLLPQEFNPGPPPRAEIFWSLHQAFLVESGYKLRPKYELGWKLPPWKTEIEMIFSEEYDIYPKRSIMDATHTSDGSLLTLKSISKSVHPHEAPIGQLLSSPPLASDPKNHCVPIFDVLQSPLDDDMQIIVMPRLYNFNRTPFDTVGELLDCFHQIFEGIEFMHKHFVAHRQVYLTCYLNIYIVSDCTLLNIVLDPDKMYPKGFNPVSLSLAPNRSSLKGLKMAKYIPQTKCWPRYYLIDFGISHQYDPFNGPPMEPPISGSDKHAPEHSIDDCNPFLTDVYYLGSLLKRTFFVVHELI
;
A
#
# COMPACT_ATOMS: atom_id res chain seq x y z
N MET A 1 17.23 9.15 -20.11
CA MET A 1 16.03 8.61 -19.45
C MET A 1 14.78 9.19 -20.12
N TRP A 2 13.60 8.64 -19.88
CA TRP A 2 12.39 9.04 -20.62
C TRP A 2 12.04 10.53 -20.47
N TRP A 3 12.32 11.13 -19.31
CA TRP A 3 12.10 12.56 -19.06
C TRP A 3 13.08 13.47 -19.84
N ASP A 4 14.26 12.98 -20.21
CA ASP A 4 15.23 13.75 -21.03
C ASP A 4 14.79 13.83 -22.50
N LEU A 5 13.83 12.99 -22.90
CA LEU A 5 13.30 12.96 -24.26
C LEU A 5 12.15 13.97 -24.45
N LEU A 6 11.61 14.53 -23.37
CA LEU A 6 10.40 15.37 -23.41
C LEU A 6 10.65 16.67 -24.19
N PRO A 7 9.70 17.11 -25.05
CA PRO A 7 9.80 18.39 -25.71
C PRO A 7 10.04 19.52 -24.69
N GLN A 8 11.01 20.40 -24.96
CA GLN A 8 11.32 21.54 -24.06
C GLN A 8 10.10 22.43 -23.78
N GLU A 9 9.18 22.48 -24.74
CA GLU A 9 7.92 23.21 -24.69
C GLU A 9 6.97 22.72 -23.58
N PHE A 10 7.11 21.47 -23.13
CA PHE A 10 6.25 20.87 -22.11
C PHE A 10 6.72 21.16 -20.67
N ASN A 11 7.88 21.81 -20.48
CA ASN A 11 8.47 22.22 -19.19
C ASN A 11 8.25 21.23 -18.03
N PRO A 12 8.68 19.96 -18.14
CA PRO A 12 8.25 18.88 -17.24
C PRO A 12 8.84 18.92 -15.81
N GLY A 13 9.68 19.91 -15.48
CA GLY A 13 10.44 19.93 -14.24
C GLY A 13 11.47 18.78 -14.15
N PRO A 14 12.35 18.78 -13.13
CA PRO A 14 13.28 17.67 -12.92
C PRO A 14 12.51 16.41 -12.46
N PRO A 15 12.96 15.21 -12.85
CA PRO A 15 12.33 13.97 -12.40
C PRO A 15 12.41 13.86 -10.87
N PRO A 16 11.34 13.40 -10.19
CA PRO A 16 11.40 13.06 -8.79
C PRO A 16 12.51 12.04 -8.51
N ARG A 17 13.18 12.13 -7.35
CA ARG A 17 14.19 11.12 -6.93
C ARG A 17 13.68 9.68 -7.01
N ALA A 18 12.38 9.48 -6.80
CA ALA A 18 11.71 8.19 -6.95
C ALA A 18 11.78 7.62 -8.38
N GLU A 19 11.48 8.45 -9.38
CA GLU A 19 11.55 8.04 -10.79
C GLU A 19 12.97 7.63 -11.17
N ILE A 20 13.98 8.34 -10.64
CA ILE A 20 15.40 7.98 -10.81
C ILE A 20 15.70 6.63 -10.16
N PHE A 21 15.28 6.42 -8.91
CA PHE A 21 15.50 5.15 -8.20
C PHE A 21 14.98 3.95 -9.01
N TRP A 22 13.70 3.96 -9.39
CA TRP A 22 13.10 2.84 -10.12
C TRP A 22 13.71 2.61 -11.49
N SER A 23 14.08 3.70 -12.17
CA SER A 23 14.79 3.64 -13.44
C SER A 23 16.15 2.96 -13.32
N LEU A 24 16.93 3.29 -12.29
CA LEU A 24 18.25 2.69 -12.07
C LEU A 24 18.16 1.21 -11.68
N HIS A 25 17.05 0.77 -11.07
CA HIS A 25 16.83 -0.61 -10.67
C HIS A 25 16.15 -1.47 -11.75
N GLN A 26 15.76 -0.88 -12.89
CA GLN A 26 14.93 -1.56 -13.88
C GLN A 26 15.59 -2.85 -14.42
N ALA A 27 16.88 -2.80 -14.75
CA ALA A 27 17.59 -3.98 -15.29
C ALA A 27 17.64 -5.13 -14.28
N PHE A 28 18.02 -4.81 -13.03
CA PHE A 28 18.05 -5.76 -11.92
C PHE A 28 16.68 -6.39 -11.63
N LEU A 29 15.62 -5.59 -11.65
CA LEU A 29 14.26 -6.08 -11.43
C LEU A 29 13.83 -7.04 -12.53
N VAL A 30 14.13 -6.74 -13.80
CA VAL A 30 13.84 -7.64 -14.92
C VAL A 30 14.59 -8.96 -14.79
N GLU A 31 15.88 -8.93 -14.42
CA GLU A 31 16.68 -10.13 -14.14
C GLU A 31 16.10 -10.96 -12.99
N SER A 32 15.51 -10.29 -12.00
CA SER A 32 14.82 -10.91 -10.86
C SER A 32 13.39 -11.38 -11.19
N GLY A 33 12.92 -11.23 -12.43
CA GLY A 33 11.59 -11.67 -12.87
C GLY A 33 10.47 -10.64 -12.69
N TYR A 34 10.80 -9.37 -12.42
CA TYR A 34 9.84 -8.30 -12.18
C TYR A 34 9.98 -7.19 -13.22
N LYS A 35 9.01 -7.10 -14.12
CA LYS A 35 9.02 -6.11 -15.20
C LYS A 35 8.30 -4.84 -14.77
N LEU A 36 9.02 -3.71 -14.76
CA LEU A 36 8.43 -2.38 -14.63
C LEU A 36 7.71 -1.93 -15.92
N ARG A 37 6.99 -0.82 -15.83
CA ARG A 37 6.33 -0.19 -16.98
C ARG A 37 7.35 0.20 -18.07
N PRO A 38 6.96 0.18 -19.36
CA PRO A 38 7.88 0.42 -20.48
C PRO A 38 8.68 1.73 -20.39
N LYS A 39 8.14 2.79 -19.78
CA LYS A 39 8.83 4.09 -19.61
C LYS A 39 10.18 3.98 -18.89
N TYR A 40 10.37 2.94 -18.07
CA TYR A 40 11.62 2.69 -17.34
C TYR A 40 12.66 1.91 -18.15
N GLU A 41 12.32 1.37 -19.31
CA GLU A 41 13.23 0.58 -20.15
C GLU A 41 14.25 1.48 -20.87
N LEU A 42 15.51 1.03 -20.94
CA LEU A 42 16.54 1.72 -21.71
C LEU A 42 16.17 1.72 -23.20
N GLY A 43 16.20 2.90 -23.83
CA GLY A 43 15.84 3.05 -25.24
C GLY A 43 14.33 3.13 -25.51
N TRP A 44 13.50 3.17 -24.46
CA TRP A 44 12.08 3.49 -24.61
C TRP A 44 11.90 4.84 -25.33
N LYS A 45 10.95 4.88 -26.27
CA LYS A 45 10.63 6.07 -27.05
C LYS A 45 9.35 6.68 -26.54
N LEU A 46 9.33 8.02 -26.46
CA LEU A 46 8.12 8.74 -26.10
C LEU A 46 6.97 8.41 -27.06
N PRO A 47 5.74 8.27 -26.54
CA PRO A 47 4.56 8.30 -27.37
C PRO A 47 4.52 9.60 -28.18
N PRO A 48 3.88 9.59 -29.36
CA PRO A 48 3.80 10.75 -30.23
C PRO A 48 2.75 11.76 -29.72
N TRP A 49 2.96 12.31 -28.51
CA TRP A 49 2.10 13.34 -27.92
C TRP A 49 2.23 14.63 -28.73
N LYS A 50 1.09 15.19 -29.14
CA LYS A 50 1.00 16.45 -29.88
C LYS A 50 0.83 17.66 -28.98
N THR A 51 0.39 17.45 -27.74
CA THR A 51 0.14 18.51 -26.75
C THR A 51 0.57 18.07 -25.36
N GLU A 52 0.86 19.04 -24.49
CA GLU A 52 1.14 18.79 -23.07
C GLU A 52 -0.04 18.07 -22.38
N ILE A 53 -1.27 18.40 -22.78
CA ILE A 53 -2.49 17.74 -22.30
C ILE A 53 -2.47 16.24 -22.65
N GLU A 54 -2.14 15.90 -23.90
CA GLU A 54 -2.03 14.49 -24.31
C GLU A 54 -0.98 13.74 -23.48
N MET A 55 0.14 14.39 -23.14
CA MET A 55 1.16 13.84 -22.25
C MET A 55 0.63 13.65 -20.83
N ILE A 56 0.09 14.69 -20.20
CA ILE A 56 -0.37 14.67 -18.81
C ILE A 56 -1.44 13.60 -18.57
N PHE A 57 -2.32 13.37 -19.56
CA PHE A 57 -3.36 12.34 -19.47
C PHE A 57 -2.89 10.93 -19.90
N SER A 58 -1.67 10.79 -20.41
CA SER A 58 -1.07 9.51 -20.79
C SER A 58 -0.67 8.73 -19.54
N GLU A 59 -0.91 7.41 -19.53
CA GLU A 59 -0.46 6.61 -18.40
C GLU A 59 1.07 6.61 -18.27
N GLU A 60 1.78 6.75 -19.39
CA GLU A 60 3.25 6.76 -19.44
C GLU A 60 3.83 8.02 -18.77
N TYR A 61 3.01 9.04 -18.51
CA TYR A 61 3.38 10.20 -17.70
C TYR A 61 2.90 10.12 -16.24
N ASP A 62 2.17 9.07 -15.85
CA ASP A 62 1.67 8.95 -14.48
C ASP A 62 2.83 8.95 -13.47
N ILE A 63 2.71 9.82 -12.45
CA ILE A 63 3.66 9.95 -11.35
C ILE A 63 3.04 9.31 -10.11
N TYR A 64 3.78 8.41 -9.46
CA TYR A 64 3.35 7.77 -8.23
C TYR A 64 3.31 8.77 -7.05
N PRO A 65 2.18 8.88 -6.33
CA PRO A 65 2.09 9.76 -5.16
C PRO A 65 3.04 9.35 -4.04
N LYS A 66 3.17 8.03 -3.81
CA LYS A 66 4.14 7.46 -2.86
C LYS A 66 5.42 7.11 -3.61
N ARG A 67 6.48 7.84 -3.30
CA ARG A 67 7.81 7.71 -3.92
C ARG A 67 8.43 6.31 -3.79
N SER A 68 8.12 5.60 -2.73
CA SER A 68 8.61 4.25 -2.45
C SER A 68 7.77 3.14 -3.08
N ILE A 69 6.69 3.44 -3.81
CA ILE A 69 5.79 2.43 -4.37
C ILE A 69 5.88 2.44 -5.90
N MET A 70 5.89 1.25 -6.50
CA MET A 70 5.90 1.04 -7.94
C MET A 70 5.04 -0.16 -8.34
N ASP A 71 4.42 -0.13 -9.51
CA ASP A 71 3.76 -1.31 -10.07
C ASP A 71 4.74 -2.15 -10.90
N ALA A 72 4.53 -3.45 -10.91
CA ALA A 72 5.29 -4.37 -11.74
C ALA A 72 4.41 -5.49 -12.28
N THR A 73 4.91 -6.19 -13.29
CA THR A 73 4.36 -7.42 -13.81
C THR A 73 5.35 -8.54 -13.58
N HIS A 74 4.92 -9.63 -12.98
CA HIS A 74 5.74 -10.84 -12.86
C HIS A 74 5.94 -11.46 -14.25
N THR A 75 7.20 -11.72 -14.63
CA THR A 75 7.51 -12.10 -16.02
C THR A 75 7.05 -13.52 -16.38
N SER A 76 6.89 -14.40 -15.39
CA SER A 76 6.58 -15.81 -15.64
C SER A 76 5.08 -16.09 -15.83
N ASP A 77 4.21 -15.43 -15.07
CA ASP A 77 2.76 -15.66 -15.06
C ASP A 77 1.93 -14.42 -15.48
N GLY A 78 2.58 -13.25 -15.63
CA GLY A 78 1.90 -12.01 -15.99
C GLY A 78 1.08 -11.38 -14.85
N SER A 79 1.19 -11.89 -13.62
CA SER A 79 0.50 -11.34 -12.46
C SER A 79 0.94 -9.90 -12.19
N LEU A 80 -0.01 -9.07 -11.75
CA LEU A 80 0.24 -7.68 -11.41
C LEU A 80 0.68 -7.58 -9.95
N LEU A 81 1.75 -6.84 -9.71
CA LEU A 81 2.43 -6.75 -8.44
C LEU A 81 2.59 -5.29 -8.00
N THR A 82 2.85 -5.11 -6.72
CA THR A 82 3.31 -3.85 -6.12
C THR A 82 4.69 -4.08 -5.54
N LEU A 83 5.60 -3.14 -5.83
CA LEU A 83 6.94 -3.09 -5.28
C LEU A 83 7.01 -1.94 -4.27
N LYS A 84 7.60 -2.20 -3.10
CA LYS A 84 7.86 -1.18 -2.09
C LYS A 84 9.35 -1.10 -1.80
N SER A 85 9.98 0.04 -2.04
CA SER A 85 11.35 0.29 -1.60
C SER A 85 11.39 0.74 -0.15
N ILE A 86 12.28 0.14 0.64
CA ILE A 86 12.46 0.41 2.07
C ILE A 86 13.93 0.62 2.39
N SER A 87 14.21 1.44 3.40
CA SER A 87 15.54 1.60 3.99
C SER A 87 15.63 0.70 5.23
N LYS A 88 16.67 -0.14 5.31
CA LYS A 88 16.90 -1.04 6.45
C LYS A 88 17.25 -0.27 7.71
N SER A 89 17.99 0.83 7.61
CA SER A 89 18.33 1.66 8.75
C SER A 89 17.12 2.36 9.36
N VAL A 90 16.12 2.73 8.55
CA VAL A 90 14.89 3.39 9.00
C VAL A 90 13.80 2.39 9.41
N HIS A 91 13.65 1.30 8.67
CA HIS A 91 12.62 0.27 8.86
C HIS A 91 13.23 -1.14 9.01
N PRO A 92 14.06 -1.37 10.05
CA PRO A 92 14.86 -2.60 10.17
C PRO A 92 14.03 -3.88 10.32
N HIS A 93 12.78 -3.76 10.75
CA HIS A 93 11.92 -4.90 11.05
C HIS A 93 10.93 -5.24 9.93
N GLU A 94 10.74 -4.36 8.94
CA GLU A 94 9.64 -4.49 7.98
C GLU A 94 9.76 -5.77 7.12
N ALA A 95 10.90 -5.94 6.44
CA ALA A 95 11.14 -7.13 5.62
C ALA A 95 11.18 -8.43 6.45
N PRO A 96 11.92 -8.50 7.59
CA PRO A 96 11.91 -9.69 8.44
C PRO A 96 10.52 -10.10 8.94
N ILE A 97 9.71 -9.13 9.43
CA ILE A 97 8.35 -9.40 9.90
C ILE A 97 7.46 -9.85 8.74
N GLY A 98 7.52 -9.16 7.60
CA GLY A 98 6.75 -9.53 6.42
C GLY A 98 7.07 -10.94 5.92
N GLN A 99 8.35 -11.31 5.89
CA GLN A 99 8.80 -12.67 5.54
C GLN A 99 8.35 -13.72 6.56
N LEU A 100 8.46 -13.43 7.86
CA LEU A 100 7.98 -14.32 8.92
C LEU A 100 6.49 -14.63 8.71
N LEU A 101 5.66 -13.60 8.60
CA LEU A 101 4.20 -13.73 8.45
C LEU A 101 3.81 -14.38 7.11
N SER A 102 4.70 -14.36 6.12
CA SER A 102 4.49 -14.96 4.79
C SER A 102 5.13 -16.34 4.62
N SER A 103 5.76 -16.88 5.67
CA SER A 103 6.40 -18.19 5.64
C SER A 103 5.46 -19.30 6.16
N PRO A 104 5.51 -20.54 5.63
CA PRO A 104 4.81 -21.66 6.24
C PRO A 104 5.31 -21.93 7.68
N PRO A 105 4.43 -22.25 8.64
CA PRO A 105 2.99 -22.51 8.48
C PRO A 105 2.10 -21.26 8.55
N LEU A 106 2.64 -20.09 8.93
CA LEU A 106 1.91 -18.84 9.17
C LEU A 106 1.14 -18.38 7.93
N ALA A 107 1.74 -18.50 6.75
CA ALA A 107 1.13 -18.14 5.47
C ALA A 107 -0.15 -18.92 5.14
N SER A 108 -0.31 -20.12 5.70
CA SER A 108 -1.45 -21.00 5.44
C SER A 108 -2.58 -20.84 6.46
N ASP A 109 -2.38 -20.05 7.51
CA ASP A 109 -3.43 -19.78 8.49
C ASP A 109 -4.51 -18.88 7.85
N PRO A 110 -5.78 -19.30 7.77
CA PRO A 110 -6.83 -18.49 7.17
C PRO A 110 -7.05 -17.14 7.90
N LYS A 111 -6.69 -17.06 9.19
CA LYS A 111 -6.75 -15.83 10.01
C LYS A 111 -5.57 -14.88 9.76
N ASN A 112 -4.57 -15.32 9.00
CA ASN A 112 -3.48 -14.45 8.58
C ASN A 112 -3.96 -13.47 7.51
N HIS A 113 -4.41 -12.31 7.97
CA HIS A 113 -4.75 -11.17 7.11
C HIS A 113 -3.55 -10.23 6.91
N CYS A 114 -2.31 -10.66 7.12
CA CYS A 114 -1.15 -9.88 6.73
C CYS A 114 -0.93 -10.00 5.22
N VAL A 115 -0.49 -8.91 4.57
CA VAL A 115 -0.14 -8.96 3.15
C VAL A 115 0.94 -10.00 2.90
N PRO A 116 0.77 -10.91 1.92
CA PRO A 116 1.80 -11.86 1.59
C PRO A 116 2.97 -11.15 0.91
N ILE A 117 4.17 -11.42 1.40
CA ILE A 117 5.44 -11.00 0.79
C ILE A 117 5.93 -12.14 -0.08
N PHE A 118 5.96 -11.90 -1.39
CA PHE A 118 6.40 -12.90 -2.36
C PHE A 118 7.92 -12.95 -2.47
N ASP A 119 8.59 -11.80 -2.36
CA ASP A 119 10.04 -11.71 -2.42
C ASP A 119 10.55 -10.45 -1.71
N VAL A 120 11.82 -10.48 -1.31
CA VAL A 120 12.55 -9.33 -0.76
C VAL A 120 13.91 -9.26 -1.45
N LEU A 121 14.07 -8.26 -2.31
CA LEU A 121 15.25 -8.06 -3.12
C LEU A 121 16.18 -7.04 -2.47
N GLN A 122 17.46 -7.40 -2.32
CA GLN A 122 18.49 -6.43 -1.91
C GLN A 122 18.87 -5.58 -3.13
N SER A 123 18.86 -4.25 -2.98
CA SER A 123 19.34 -3.36 -4.04
C SER A 123 20.83 -3.64 -4.33
N PRO A 124 21.23 -3.77 -5.61
CA PRO A 124 22.63 -3.88 -5.98
C PRO A 124 23.36 -2.53 -6.01
N LEU A 125 22.63 -1.42 -5.82
CA LEU A 125 23.17 -0.06 -5.89
C LEU A 125 23.32 0.59 -4.51
N ASP A 126 22.58 0.09 -3.52
CA ASP A 126 22.53 0.65 -2.18
C ASP A 126 22.28 -0.45 -1.14
N ASP A 127 23.30 -0.72 -0.32
CA ASP A 127 23.24 -1.74 0.72
C ASP A 127 22.20 -1.41 1.79
N ASP A 128 21.72 -0.17 1.96
CA ASP A 128 20.65 0.16 2.91
C ASP A 128 19.25 -0.07 2.32
N MET A 129 19.12 -0.23 1.00
CA MET A 129 17.82 -0.30 0.33
C MET A 129 17.42 -1.74 0.00
N GLN A 130 16.18 -2.10 0.33
CA GLN A 130 15.54 -3.34 -0.11
C GLN A 130 14.25 -3.03 -0.86
N ILE A 131 13.82 -3.97 -1.71
CA ILE A 131 12.57 -3.90 -2.48
C ILE A 131 11.72 -5.09 -2.08
N ILE A 132 10.58 -4.82 -1.46
CA ILE A 132 9.58 -5.83 -1.09
C ILE A 132 8.62 -6.00 -2.27
N VAL A 133 8.39 -7.26 -2.65
CA VAL A 133 7.44 -7.65 -3.69
C VAL A 133 6.17 -8.20 -3.03
N MET A 134 5.03 -7.60 -3.34
CA MET A 134 3.73 -7.95 -2.76
C MET A 134 2.64 -7.97 -3.86
N PRO A 135 1.49 -8.64 -3.64
CA PRO A 135 0.39 -8.62 -4.59
C PRO A 135 -0.11 -7.20 -4.82
N ARG A 136 -0.72 -7.00 -5.99
CA ARG A 136 -1.37 -5.73 -6.28
C ARG A 136 -2.72 -5.64 -5.59
N LEU A 137 -2.80 -4.77 -4.58
CA LEU A 137 -3.98 -4.59 -3.74
C LEU A 137 -4.69 -3.26 -4.03
N TYR A 138 -5.90 -3.12 -3.49
CA TYR A 138 -6.73 -1.94 -3.67
C TYR A 138 -7.07 -1.30 -2.33
N ASN A 139 -7.01 0.03 -2.26
CA ASN A 139 -7.34 0.75 -1.02
C ASN A 139 -8.82 0.51 -0.67
N PHE A 140 -9.07 -0.04 0.52
CA PHE A 140 -10.41 -0.52 0.87
C PHE A 140 -11.46 0.61 0.95
N ASN A 141 -11.03 1.81 1.36
CA ASN A 141 -11.89 2.99 1.50
C ASN A 141 -12.18 3.72 0.18
N ARG A 142 -11.56 3.31 -0.93
CA ARG A 142 -11.85 3.90 -2.25
C ARG A 142 -13.18 3.44 -2.81
N THR A 143 -13.73 2.35 -2.30
CA THR A 143 -15.08 1.91 -2.60
C THR A 143 -15.93 2.05 -1.34
N PRO A 144 -17.01 2.84 -1.38
CA PRO A 144 -17.92 2.95 -0.25
C PRO A 144 -18.46 1.58 0.18
N PHE A 145 -18.77 1.44 1.47
CA PHE A 145 -19.57 0.35 1.97
C PHE A 145 -21.05 0.65 1.69
N ASP A 146 -21.72 -0.23 0.95
CA ASP A 146 -23.15 -0.09 0.63
C ASP A 146 -24.03 -0.56 1.80
N THR A 147 -23.51 -1.40 2.69
CA THR A 147 -24.24 -1.92 3.85
C THR A 147 -23.37 -2.00 5.10
N VAL A 148 -24.02 -1.97 6.28
CA VAL A 148 -23.36 -2.27 7.57
C VAL A 148 -22.75 -3.67 7.57
N GLY A 149 -23.32 -4.63 6.83
CA GLY A 149 -22.77 -5.98 6.73
C GLY A 149 -21.39 -6.02 6.05
N GLU A 150 -21.18 -5.21 5.01
CA GLU A 150 -19.87 -5.11 4.33
C GLU A 150 -18.82 -4.48 5.25
N LEU A 151 -19.20 -3.44 6.00
CA LEU A 151 -18.34 -2.84 7.01
C LEU A 151 -17.96 -3.84 8.10
N LEU A 152 -18.93 -4.59 8.63
CA LEU A 152 -18.69 -5.57 9.68
C LEU A 152 -17.81 -6.72 9.20
N ASP A 153 -17.98 -7.19 7.97
CA ASP A 153 -17.11 -8.23 7.38
C ASP A 153 -15.66 -7.74 7.23
N CYS A 154 -15.46 -6.52 6.74
CA CYS A 154 -14.14 -5.90 6.69
C CYS A 154 -13.48 -5.86 8.07
N PHE A 155 -14.16 -5.32 9.08
CA PHE A 155 -13.58 -5.21 10.43
C PHE A 155 -13.40 -6.57 11.11
N HIS A 156 -14.28 -7.55 10.85
CA HIS A 156 -14.10 -8.92 11.33
C HIS A 156 -12.76 -9.49 10.84
N GLN A 157 -12.49 -9.42 9.53
CA GLN A 157 -11.23 -9.89 8.93
C GLN A 157 -10.01 -9.16 9.52
N ILE A 158 -10.11 -7.84 9.72
CA ILE A 158 -9.02 -7.05 10.31
C ILE A 158 -8.78 -7.40 11.78
N PHE A 159 -9.82 -7.69 12.55
CA PHE A 159 -9.68 -8.17 13.92
C PHE A 159 -9.01 -9.54 13.98
N GLU A 160 -9.37 -10.46 13.08
CA GLU A 160 -8.68 -11.75 12.94
C GLU A 160 -7.18 -11.56 12.61
N GLY A 161 -6.86 -10.63 11.71
CA GLY A 161 -5.48 -10.28 11.35
C GLY A 161 -4.66 -9.76 12.53
N ILE A 162 -5.19 -8.82 13.30
CA ILE A 162 -4.50 -8.30 14.49
C ILE A 162 -4.39 -9.35 15.59
N GLU A 163 -5.45 -10.13 15.84
CA GLU A 163 -5.39 -11.26 16.77
C GLU A 163 -4.29 -12.26 16.36
N PHE A 164 -4.19 -12.57 15.08
CA PHE A 164 -3.16 -13.43 14.51
C PHE A 164 -1.75 -12.86 14.76
N MET A 165 -1.50 -11.60 14.41
CA MET A 165 -0.20 -10.95 14.67
C MET A 165 0.17 -11.00 16.15
N HIS A 166 -0.78 -10.71 17.04
CA HIS A 166 -0.57 -10.71 18.49
C HIS A 166 -0.25 -12.11 19.03
N LYS A 167 -0.88 -13.16 18.50
CA LYS A 167 -0.54 -14.57 18.83
C LYS A 167 0.88 -14.96 18.43
N HIS A 168 1.45 -14.26 17.45
CA HIS A 168 2.84 -14.44 17.01
C HIS A 168 3.79 -13.37 17.59
N PHE A 169 3.34 -12.68 18.64
CA PHE A 169 4.07 -11.64 19.36
C PHE A 169 4.51 -10.46 18.48
N VAL A 170 3.79 -10.22 17.39
CA VAL A 170 4.00 -9.05 16.52
C VAL A 170 2.94 -8.01 16.84
N ALA A 171 3.36 -6.81 17.24
CA ALA A 171 2.45 -5.67 17.29
C ALA A 171 2.57 -4.89 15.97
N HIS A 172 1.43 -4.52 15.38
CA HIS A 172 1.40 -3.75 14.14
C HIS A 172 1.92 -2.33 14.38
N ARG A 173 1.55 -1.73 15.52
CA ARG A 173 1.93 -0.40 16.01
C ARG A 173 1.47 0.79 15.15
N GLN A 174 1.05 0.54 13.92
CA GLN A 174 0.51 1.54 12.98
C GLN A 174 -0.87 1.19 12.44
N VAL A 175 -1.89 1.20 13.30
CA VAL A 175 -3.27 1.09 12.81
C VAL A 175 -3.81 2.46 12.35
N TYR A 176 -3.18 3.57 12.76
CA TYR A 176 -3.67 4.94 12.52
C TYR A 176 -2.57 5.91 12.06
N LEU A 177 -2.80 6.67 10.98
CA LEU A 177 -2.02 7.86 10.64
C LEU A 177 -2.93 9.08 10.55
N THR A 178 -2.93 9.93 11.58
CA THR A 178 -3.59 11.24 11.50
C THR A 178 -2.73 12.18 10.67
N CYS A 179 -3.16 12.52 9.45
CA CYS A 179 -2.63 13.73 8.81
C CYS A 179 -3.16 14.95 9.58
N TYR A 180 -2.31 15.57 10.40
CA TYR A 180 -2.56 16.92 10.93
C TYR A 180 -2.36 17.94 9.81
N LEU A 181 -3.35 18.08 8.92
CA LEU A 181 -3.49 19.26 8.07
C LEU A 181 -4.97 19.61 8.01
N ASN A 182 -5.35 20.58 8.84
CA ASN A 182 -6.59 21.32 8.73
C ASN A 182 -6.68 21.92 7.31
N ILE A 183 -7.71 21.54 6.54
CA ILE A 183 -8.44 22.29 5.50
C ILE A 183 -9.07 21.26 4.55
N TYR A 184 -10.39 21.06 4.67
CA TYR A 184 -11.33 20.67 3.60
C TYR A 184 -10.93 19.59 2.58
N ILE A 185 -10.14 18.60 2.98
CA ILE A 185 -10.00 17.34 2.25
C ILE A 185 -10.04 16.24 3.30
N VAL A 186 -11.24 15.71 3.58
CA VAL A 186 -11.37 14.37 4.17
C VAL A 186 -10.95 13.39 3.08
N SER A 187 -9.64 13.22 2.92
CA SER A 187 -9.03 12.15 2.14
C SER A 187 -8.15 11.34 3.09
N ASP A 188 -8.81 10.73 4.08
CA ASP A 188 -8.49 9.41 4.62
C ASP A 188 -7.01 9.02 4.72
N CYS A 189 -6.21 9.84 5.41
CA CYS A 189 -4.86 9.41 5.81
C CYS A 189 -4.88 8.32 6.88
N THR A 190 -6.00 8.13 7.57
CA THR A 190 -6.13 7.33 8.79
C THR A 190 -6.44 5.86 8.56
N LEU A 191 -6.38 5.42 7.29
CA LEU A 191 -6.87 4.14 6.80
C LEU A 191 -5.91 3.43 5.84
N LEU A 192 -4.69 3.97 5.69
CA LEU A 192 -3.78 3.59 4.62
C LEU A 192 -3.16 2.19 4.76
N ASN A 193 -3.37 1.52 5.90
CA ASN A 193 -2.77 0.22 6.19
C ASN A 193 -3.75 -0.95 6.05
N ILE A 194 -4.99 -0.69 5.64
CA ILE A 194 -5.94 -1.72 5.24
C ILE A 194 -6.13 -1.63 3.73
N VAL A 195 -6.04 -2.76 3.07
CA VAL A 195 -6.29 -2.89 1.62
C VAL A 195 -7.09 -4.15 1.38
N LEU A 196 -7.67 -4.29 0.20
CA LEU A 196 -8.42 -5.48 -0.20
C LEU A 196 -7.83 -6.15 -1.42
N ASP A 197 -8.08 -7.45 -1.53
CA ASP A 197 -7.87 -8.25 -2.73
C ASP A 197 -8.87 -7.81 -3.82
N PRO A 198 -8.40 -7.20 -4.92
CA PRO A 198 -9.28 -6.68 -5.94
C PRO A 198 -9.73 -7.71 -6.96
N ASP A 199 -9.19 -8.93 -6.98
CA ASP A 199 -9.34 -9.83 -8.14
C ASP A 199 -10.80 -10.11 -8.52
N LYS A 200 -11.64 -10.39 -7.51
CA LYS A 200 -13.08 -10.61 -7.73
C LYS A 200 -13.86 -9.31 -7.89
N MET A 201 -13.41 -8.24 -7.24
CA MET A 201 -14.12 -6.97 -7.18
C MET A 201 -13.93 -6.16 -8.47
N TYR A 202 -12.74 -6.20 -9.05
CA TYR A 202 -12.33 -5.49 -10.27
C TYR A 202 -11.88 -6.50 -11.33
N PRO A 203 -12.80 -7.30 -11.91
CA PRO A 203 -12.45 -8.34 -12.89
C PRO A 203 -11.86 -7.76 -14.20
N LYS A 204 -12.04 -6.46 -14.42
CA LYS A 204 -11.45 -5.73 -15.56
C LYS A 204 -10.21 -4.93 -15.16
N GLY A 205 -9.74 -5.06 -13.93
CA GLY A 205 -8.63 -4.30 -13.35
C GLY A 205 -8.97 -2.82 -13.06
N PHE A 206 -7.93 -2.12 -12.62
CA PHE A 206 -7.90 -0.67 -12.36
C PHE A 206 -6.52 -0.10 -12.74
N ASN A 207 -6.37 1.22 -12.81
CA ASN A 207 -5.08 1.88 -13.06
C ASN A 207 -4.25 1.94 -11.74
N PRO A 208 -2.93 1.66 -11.77
CA PRO A 208 -2.13 1.51 -10.56
C PRO A 208 -1.84 2.83 -9.82
N VAL A 209 -1.91 3.95 -10.54
CA VAL A 209 -1.61 5.28 -9.99
C VAL A 209 -2.89 5.99 -9.56
N SER A 210 -3.95 5.87 -10.37
CA SER A 210 -5.28 6.39 -10.10
C SER A 210 -6.28 5.25 -10.02
N LEU A 211 -6.39 4.67 -8.82
CA LEU A 211 -7.18 3.47 -8.52
C LEU A 211 -8.64 3.56 -9.00
N SER A 212 -9.24 4.75 -9.02
CA SER A 212 -10.62 4.96 -9.48
C SER A 212 -10.82 4.76 -10.99
N LEU A 213 -9.75 4.69 -11.78
CA LEU A 213 -9.79 4.65 -13.24
C LEU A 213 -9.60 3.22 -13.77
N ALA A 214 -10.22 2.93 -14.91
CA ALA A 214 -10.03 1.68 -15.62
C ALA A 214 -8.57 1.52 -16.12
N PRO A 215 -8.08 0.29 -16.35
CA PRO A 215 -6.76 0.09 -16.94
C PRO A 215 -6.68 0.67 -18.35
N ASN A 216 -5.48 1.09 -18.76
CA ASN A 216 -5.13 1.56 -20.09
C ASN A 216 -5.89 2.85 -20.49
N ARG A 217 -5.43 4.01 -20.01
CA ARG A 217 -5.79 5.35 -20.51
C ARG A 217 -5.28 5.54 -21.94
N SER A 218 -5.98 4.99 -22.91
CA SER A 218 -5.74 5.36 -24.30
C SER A 218 -6.59 6.59 -24.66
N SER A 219 -5.93 7.73 -24.79
CA SER A 219 -6.35 8.92 -25.56
C SER A 219 -7.49 9.78 -25.02
N LEU A 220 -7.48 11.05 -25.46
CA LEU A 220 -8.40 12.19 -25.34
C LEU A 220 -9.93 11.93 -25.32
N LYS A 221 -10.40 10.69 -25.41
CA LYS A 221 -11.82 10.28 -25.39
C LYS A 221 -12.44 10.24 -23.98
N GLY A 222 -11.76 10.80 -22.98
CA GLY A 222 -12.23 10.92 -21.60
C GLY A 222 -11.76 9.79 -20.68
N LEU A 223 -11.49 10.14 -19.42
CA LEU A 223 -11.13 9.20 -18.37
C LEU A 223 -12.32 8.30 -18.04
N LYS A 224 -12.10 6.98 -18.06
CA LYS A 224 -13.12 5.98 -17.69
C LYS A 224 -12.89 5.50 -16.27
N MET A 225 -13.96 5.43 -15.49
CA MET A 225 -13.92 4.86 -14.14
C MET A 225 -13.76 3.34 -14.20
N ALA A 226 -13.03 2.79 -13.25
CA ALA A 226 -12.92 1.36 -13.03
C ALA A 226 -14.31 0.79 -12.71
N LYS A 227 -14.64 -0.34 -13.32
CA LYS A 227 -15.92 -1.03 -13.04
C LYS A 227 -15.69 -2.04 -11.95
N TYR A 228 -16.49 -1.96 -10.88
CA TYR A 228 -16.42 -2.90 -9.76
C TYR A 228 -17.73 -3.65 -9.54
N ILE A 229 -17.62 -4.79 -8.88
CA ILE A 229 -18.73 -5.59 -8.35
C ILE A 229 -18.92 -5.18 -6.86
N PRO A 230 -20.15 -4.93 -6.39
CA PRO A 230 -20.41 -4.62 -4.98
C PRO A 230 -19.85 -5.69 -4.03
N GLN A 231 -19.39 -5.28 -2.85
CA GLN A 231 -18.65 -6.15 -1.92
C GLN A 231 -19.52 -7.32 -1.47
N THR A 232 -20.81 -7.08 -1.20
CA THR A 232 -21.83 -8.11 -0.89
C THR A 232 -21.98 -9.22 -1.93
N LYS A 233 -21.50 -9.04 -3.17
CA LYS A 233 -21.55 -10.07 -4.22
C LYS A 233 -20.27 -10.87 -4.36
N CYS A 234 -19.14 -10.40 -3.83
CA CYS A 234 -17.84 -11.03 -4.03
C CYS A 234 -17.07 -11.34 -2.74
N TRP A 235 -17.40 -10.67 -1.62
CA TRP A 235 -16.78 -10.79 -0.30
C TRP A 235 -15.25 -10.78 -0.39
N PRO A 236 -14.65 -9.60 -0.66
CA PRO A 236 -13.21 -9.49 -0.86
C PRO A 236 -12.46 -9.82 0.44
N ARG A 237 -11.21 -10.31 0.28
CA ARG A 237 -10.31 -10.50 1.42
C ARG A 237 -9.63 -9.18 1.74
N TYR A 238 -9.55 -8.81 3.01
CA TYR A 238 -8.81 -7.63 3.46
C TYR A 238 -7.45 -8.03 4.02
N TYR A 239 -6.48 -7.14 3.86
CA TYR A 239 -5.13 -7.30 4.34
C TYR A 239 -4.64 -6.08 5.12
N LEU A 240 -3.88 -6.36 6.18
CA LEU A 240 -3.00 -5.44 6.88
C LEU A 240 -1.69 -5.30 6.10
N ILE A 241 -1.26 -4.06 5.85
CA ILE A 241 -0.02 -3.72 5.17
C ILE A 241 0.83 -2.77 6.03
N ASP A 242 2.08 -2.57 5.58
CA ASP A 242 3.02 -1.60 6.14
C ASP A 242 3.52 -1.95 7.55
N PHE A 243 4.48 -2.87 7.59
CA PHE A 243 5.13 -3.30 8.83
C PHE A 243 6.34 -2.41 9.21
N GLY A 244 6.44 -1.21 8.61
CA GLY A 244 7.58 -0.30 8.75
C GLY A 244 7.92 0.09 10.19
N ILE A 245 6.93 0.05 11.08
CA ILE A 245 7.10 0.32 12.51
C ILE A 245 6.57 -0.81 13.39
N SER A 246 6.23 -1.96 12.78
CA SER A 246 5.86 -3.15 13.54
C SER A 246 7.09 -3.70 14.26
N HIS A 247 6.84 -4.42 15.35
CA HIS A 247 7.91 -5.03 16.13
C HIS A 247 7.44 -6.40 16.63
N GLN A 248 8.34 -7.39 16.52
CA GLN A 248 8.18 -8.69 17.14
C GLN A 248 8.84 -8.69 18.52
N TYR A 249 8.10 -9.15 19.53
CA TYR A 249 8.53 -9.18 20.92
C TYR A 249 8.87 -10.59 21.37
N ASP A 250 9.86 -10.70 22.25
CA ASP A 250 10.19 -11.95 22.92
C ASP A 250 9.21 -12.19 24.09
N PRO A 251 8.39 -13.25 24.06
CA PRO A 251 7.45 -13.55 25.14
C PRO A 251 8.12 -13.82 26.50
N PHE A 252 9.41 -14.17 26.52
CA PHE A 252 10.15 -14.40 27.76
C PHE A 252 10.54 -13.11 28.49
N ASN A 253 10.51 -11.96 27.82
CA ASN A 253 10.85 -10.66 28.41
C ASN A 253 9.67 -10.00 29.16
N GLY A 254 8.52 -10.67 29.24
CA GLY A 254 7.31 -10.13 29.83
C GLY A 254 6.56 -9.17 28.88
N PRO A 255 5.52 -8.46 29.38
CA PRO A 255 4.74 -7.54 28.57
C PRO A 255 5.62 -6.41 28.01
N PRO A 256 5.64 -6.16 26.68
CA PRO A 256 6.43 -5.09 26.13
C PRO A 256 5.86 -3.73 26.51
N MET A 257 6.77 -2.79 26.76
CA MET A 257 6.48 -1.40 27.10
C MET A 257 7.36 -0.53 26.20
N GLU A 258 6.71 0.30 25.38
CA GLU A 258 7.37 1.09 24.34
C GLU A 258 6.83 2.51 24.30
N PRO A 259 7.65 3.49 23.93
CA PRO A 259 7.19 4.85 23.81
C PRO A 259 6.13 4.95 22.70
N PRO A 260 5.10 5.80 22.89
CA PRO A 260 4.14 6.12 21.85
C PRO A 260 4.84 6.58 20.56
N ILE A 261 4.34 6.14 19.41
CA ILE A 261 4.90 6.55 18.12
C ILE A 261 4.55 8.02 17.86
N SER A 262 5.57 8.82 17.54
CA SER A 262 5.39 10.23 17.23
C SER A 262 4.57 10.41 15.94
N GLY A 263 3.45 11.16 16.02
CA GLY A 263 2.60 11.50 14.87
C GLY A 263 1.36 10.62 14.67
N SER A 264 1.18 9.59 15.50
CA SER A 264 -0.07 8.82 15.54
C SER A 264 -1.18 9.59 16.30
N ASP A 265 -2.40 9.03 16.29
CA ASP A 265 -3.48 9.54 17.13
C ASP A 265 -3.11 9.45 18.62
N LYS A 266 -3.01 10.60 19.28
CA LYS A 266 -2.64 10.71 20.69
C LYS A 266 -3.82 10.47 21.65
N HIS A 267 -4.99 10.07 21.15
CA HIS A 267 -6.18 9.86 21.97
C HIS A 267 -6.19 8.55 22.75
N ALA A 268 -5.28 7.62 22.43
CA ALA A 268 -5.14 6.38 23.19
C ALA A 268 -4.78 6.70 24.65
N PRO A 269 -5.57 6.26 25.65
CA PRO A 269 -5.37 6.62 27.04
C PRO A 269 -3.98 6.21 27.56
N GLU A 270 -3.41 5.14 27.01
CA GLU A 270 -2.08 4.65 27.34
C GLU A 270 -0.95 5.58 26.89
N HIS A 271 -1.17 6.51 25.95
CA HIS A 271 -0.17 7.53 25.59
C HIS A 271 -0.06 8.68 26.61
N SER A 272 -0.86 8.64 27.69
CA SER A 272 -0.67 9.54 28.84
C SER A 272 0.47 9.09 29.78
N ILE A 273 1.08 7.94 29.48
CA ILE A 273 2.22 7.34 30.17
C ILE A 273 3.44 7.40 29.22
N ASP A 274 4.66 7.46 29.77
CA ASP A 274 5.90 7.49 28.99
C ASP A 274 6.06 6.26 28.07
N ASP A 275 5.70 5.07 28.57
CA ASP A 275 5.69 3.82 27.81
C ASP A 275 4.30 3.17 27.84
N CYS A 276 3.91 2.53 26.73
CA CYS A 276 2.63 1.87 26.53
C CYS A 276 2.80 0.44 26.01
N ASN A 277 1.79 -0.41 26.23
CA ASN A 277 1.79 -1.75 25.67
C ASN A 277 1.31 -1.69 24.21
N PRO A 278 2.18 -2.00 23.22
CA PRO A 278 1.88 -1.84 21.81
C PRO A 278 0.73 -2.72 21.32
N PHE A 279 0.50 -3.88 21.94
CA PHE A 279 -0.62 -4.76 21.60
C PHE A 279 -1.97 -4.14 22.00
N LEU A 280 -2.03 -3.51 23.18
CA LEU A 280 -3.26 -2.83 23.62
C LEU A 280 -3.54 -1.58 22.76
N THR A 281 -2.48 -0.91 22.32
CA THR A 281 -2.56 0.23 21.42
C THR A 281 -3.12 -0.14 20.05
N ASP A 282 -2.72 -1.28 19.47
CA ASP A 282 -3.34 -1.79 18.25
C ASP A 282 -4.87 -1.96 18.41
N VAL A 283 -5.30 -2.55 19.54
CA VAL A 283 -6.73 -2.77 19.83
C VAL A 283 -7.48 -1.45 20.00
N TYR A 284 -6.90 -0.49 20.72
CA TYR A 284 -7.51 0.83 20.90
C TYR A 284 -7.72 1.52 19.55
N TYR A 285 -6.67 1.55 18.70
CA TYR A 285 -6.76 2.19 17.40
C TYR A 285 -7.77 1.52 16.48
N LEU A 286 -7.85 0.19 16.49
CA LEU A 286 -8.87 -0.54 15.76
C LEU A 286 -10.29 -0.15 16.20
N GLY A 287 -10.53 -0.06 17.51
CA GLY A 287 -11.83 0.35 18.05
C GLY A 287 -12.17 1.82 17.70
N SER A 288 -11.20 2.72 17.82
CA SER A 288 -11.32 4.12 17.40
C SER A 288 -11.65 4.22 15.91
N LEU A 289 -11.01 3.39 15.10
CA LEU A 289 -11.21 3.36 13.67
C LEU A 289 -12.62 2.88 13.30
N LEU A 290 -13.04 1.74 13.84
CA LEU A 290 -14.40 1.23 13.65
C LEU A 290 -15.43 2.28 14.03
N LYS A 291 -15.25 2.93 15.18
CA LYS A 291 -16.14 4.00 15.66
C LYS A 291 -16.25 5.13 14.64
N ARG A 292 -15.11 5.66 14.15
CA ARG A 292 -15.09 6.76 13.16
C ARG A 292 -15.72 6.35 11.83
N THR A 293 -15.36 5.18 11.30
CA THR A 293 -15.90 4.68 10.04
C THR A 293 -17.41 4.44 10.13
N PHE A 294 -17.89 3.88 11.25
CA PHE A 294 -19.30 3.64 11.48
C PHE A 294 -20.11 4.94 11.53
N PHE A 295 -19.63 5.98 12.22
CA PHE A 295 -20.32 7.28 12.24
C PHE A 295 -20.40 7.95 10.86
N VAL A 296 -19.35 7.84 10.05
CA VAL A 296 -19.36 8.36 8.66
C VAL A 296 -20.39 7.62 7.80
N VAL A 297 -20.48 6.29 7.91
CA VAL A 297 -21.47 5.49 7.17
C VAL A 297 -22.90 5.85 7.59
N HIS A 298 -23.12 6.11 8.89
CA HIS A 298 -24.44 6.45 9.41
C HIS A 298 -24.95 7.85 9.03
N GLU A 299 -24.07 8.82 8.76
CA GLU A 299 -24.48 10.15 8.27
C GLU A 299 -24.87 10.15 6.79
N LEU A 300 -24.57 9.08 6.05
CA LEU A 300 -24.81 8.94 4.60
C LEU A 300 -26.04 8.09 4.25
N ILE A 301 -26.70 7.47 5.23
CA ILE A 301 -27.93 6.67 5.08
C ILE A 301 -29.12 7.44 5.67
#